data_AF-A0A0D3JZU2-F1
#
_entry.id   AF-A0A0D3JZU2-F1
#
_cell.length_a   1.000
_cell.length_b   1.000
_cell.length_c   1.000
_cell.angle_alpha   90.00
_cell.angle_beta   90.00
_cell.angle_gamma   90.00
#
_symmetry.space_group_name_H-M   'P 1'
#
loop_
_entity.id
_entity.type
_entity.pdbx_description
1 polymer ?
#
loop_
_entity_poly.entity_id
_entity_poly.type
_entity_poly.pdbx_seq_one_letter_code
_entity_poly.pdbx_strand_id
1 'polypeptide(L)'
;MTSACCPVGSLPYLAATHTATGRVVDLGAVELYANTAASSTNGILICPDVWGWNGGRVRAIADGLSEQGYKVAVGKFLAPALDGGTDGDALPPDGDFSMDWIKQFPWETQRPKVEAGAAA
;
A
#
# COMPACT_ATOMS: atom_id res chain seq x y z
N MET A 1 17.55 -24.17 -1.03
CA MET A 1 16.85 -23.50 0.09
C MET A 1 15.43 -23.19 -0.38
N THR A 2 14.43 -23.92 0.11
CA THR A 2 13.01 -23.63 -0.19
C THR A 2 12.50 -22.57 0.76
N SER A 3 13.00 -21.34 0.62
CA SER A 3 12.54 -20.14 1.36
C SER A 3 11.24 -19.60 0.78
N ALA A 4 10.21 -20.45 0.67
CA ALA A 4 8.92 -20.01 0.12
C ALA A 4 8.05 -19.44 1.25
N CYS A 5 8.32 -18.19 1.66
CA CYS A 5 7.37 -17.45 2.50
C CYS A 5 5.99 -17.30 1.84
N CYS A 6 5.93 -17.48 0.51
CA CYS A 6 4.73 -17.41 -0.30
C CYS A 6 4.30 -18.82 -0.77
N PRO A 7 2.99 -19.13 -0.78
CA PRO A 7 2.47 -20.36 -1.38
C PRO A 7 2.94 -20.57 -2.82
N VAL A 8 2.98 -21.84 -3.26
CA VAL A 8 3.30 -22.18 -4.65
C VAL A 8 2.29 -21.49 -5.58
N GLY A 9 2.80 -20.71 -6.54
CA GLY A 9 1.99 -19.93 -7.47
C GLY A 9 1.64 -18.50 -7.00
N SER A 10 2.05 -18.10 -5.80
CA SER A 10 1.95 -16.70 -5.33
C SER A 10 3.05 -15.78 -5.88
N LEU A 11 3.98 -16.34 -6.66
CA LEU A 11 4.98 -15.64 -7.47
C LEU A 11 4.75 -16.00 -8.95
N PRO A 12 5.13 -15.12 -9.89
CA PRO A 12 5.76 -13.81 -9.70
C PRO A 12 4.74 -12.69 -9.40
N TYR A 13 5.25 -11.47 -9.20
CA TYR A 13 4.47 -10.24 -9.20
C TYR A 13 3.38 -10.24 -10.29
N LEU A 14 2.17 -9.81 -9.93
CA LEU A 14 1.10 -9.57 -10.90
C LEU A 14 1.16 -8.11 -11.36
N ALA A 15 1.33 -7.89 -12.66
CA ALA A 15 1.30 -6.56 -13.24
C ALA A 15 -0.06 -5.88 -13.05
N ALA A 16 -0.05 -4.60 -12.67
CA ALA A 16 -1.24 -3.76 -12.68
C ALA A 16 -1.64 -3.44 -14.12
N THR A 17 -2.77 -3.99 -14.56
CA THR A 17 -3.37 -3.74 -15.88
C THR A 17 -4.65 -2.91 -15.80
N HIS A 18 -5.09 -2.58 -14.59
CA HIS A 18 -6.30 -1.78 -14.34
C HIS A 18 -6.06 -0.30 -14.65
N THR A 19 -7.00 0.32 -15.35
CA THR A 19 -7.01 1.77 -15.53
C THR A 19 -7.64 2.43 -14.32
N ALA A 20 -6.77 2.97 -13.45
CA ALA A 20 -7.18 3.62 -12.21
C ALA A 20 -8.09 4.84 -12.46
N THR A 21 -9.12 5.00 -11.62
CA THR A 21 -10.11 6.09 -11.69
C THR A 21 -10.00 7.08 -10.53
N GLY A 22 -9.30 6.71 -9.47
CA GLY A 22 -8.92 7.58 -8.35
C GLY A 22 -7.73 8.48 -8.69
N ARG A 23 -7.15 9.09 -7.66
CA ARG A 23 -6.01 10.02 -7.78
C ARG A 23 -4.97 9.78 -6.71
N VAL A 24 -3.73 10.14 -7.00
CA VAL A 24 -2.68 10.23 -5.97
C VAL A 24 -2.86 11.52 -5.18
N VAL A 25 -2.75 11.43 -3.86
CA VAL A 25 -2.81 12.53 -2.90
C VAL A 25 -1.55 12.47 -2.04
N ASP A 26 -0.76 13.53 -2.07
CA ASP A 26 0.39 13.69 -1.19
C ASP A 26 -0.03 14.38 0.11
N LEU A 27 0.14 13.70 1.25
CA LEU A 27 -0.11 14.24 2.58
C LEU A 27 1.17 14.72 3.28
N GLY A 28 2.29 14.81 2.55
CA GLY A 28 3.62 15.18 3.03
C GLY A 28 4.33 14.05 3.78
N ALA A 29 3.62 13.36 4.67
CA ALA A 29 4.15 12.21 5.40
C ALA A 29 3.94 10.87 4.66
N VAL A 30 2.95 10.81 3.78
CA VAL A 30 2.59 9.60 3.03
C VAL A 30 1.85 10.00 1.75
N GLU A 31 2.12 9.29 0.66
CA GLU A 31 1.32 9.36 -0.55
C GLU A 31 0.21 8.31 -0.50
N LEU A 32 -1.00 8.70 -0.90
CA LEU A 32 -2.16 7.81 -0.96
C LEU A 32 -2.70 7.77 -2.38
N TYR A 33 -3.05 6.58 -2.88
CA TYR A 33 -4.03 6.48 -3.95
C TYR A 33 -5.43 6.54 -3.33
N ALA A 34 -6.22 7.56 -3.67
CA ALA A 34 -7.54 7.77 -3.10
C ALA A 34 -8.62 7.78 -4.20
N ASN A 35 -9.66 6.98 -3.99
CA ASN A 35 -10.91 7.08 -4.74
C ASN A 35 -12.01 7.57 -3.80
N THR A 36 -12.47 8.80 -4.06
CA THR A 36 -13.47 9.50 -3.23
C THR A 36 -14.72 9.84 -4.04
N ALA A 37 -15.00 9.10 -5.11
CA ALA A 37 -16.18 9.32 -5.94
C ALA A 37 -17.49 9.02 -5.19
N ALA A 38 -17.44 8.13 -4.19
CA ALA A 38 -18.58 7.85 -3.33
C ALA A 38 -19.03 9.08 -2.52
N SER A 39 -20.35 9.31 -2.48
CA SER A 39 -20.97 10.36 -1.68
C SER A 39 -21.06 10.02 -0.18
N SER A 40 -20.84 8.75 0.19
CA SER A 40 -20.92 8.31 1.58
C SER A 40 -19.78 8.88 2.44
N THR A 41 -19.93 8.73 3.76
CA THR A 41 -18.89 9.06 4.75
C THR A 41 -18.09 7.84 5.20
N ASN A 42 -18.42 6.64 4.73
CA ASN A 42 -17.73 5.41 5.13
C ASN A 42 -16.40 5.28 4.39
N GLY A 43 -15.32 5.14 5.16
CA GLY A 43 -13.96 5.00 4.65
C GLY A 43 -13.43 3.57 4.73
N ILE A 44 -12.65 3.17 3.73
CA ILE A 44 -11.83 1.95 3.75
C ILE A 44 -10.38 2.35 3.49
N LEU A 45 -9.48 1.92 4.39
CA LEU A 45 -8.05 1.99 4.18
C LEU A 45 -7.55 0.60 3.78
N ILE A 46 -6.97 0.50 2.59
CA ILE A 46 -6.33 -0.73 2.10
C ILE A 46 -4.84 -0.63 2.41
N CYS A 47 -4.35 -1.62 3.16
CA CYS A 47 -2.93 -1.82 3.33
C CYS A 47 -2.45 -2.87 2.33
N PRO A 48 -1.74 -2.47 1.25
CA PRO A 48 -1.26 -3.43 0.27
C PRO A 48 -0.21 -4.36 0.88
N ASP A 49 -0.01 -5.49 0.22
CA ASP A 49 1.07 -6.39 0.57
C ASP A 49 2.42 -5.86 0.06
N VAL A 50 3.43 -6.72 0.05
CA VAL A 50 4.79 -6.41 -0.36
C VAL A 50 4.93 -5.96 -1.83
N TRP A 51 3.91 -6.14 -2.67
CA TRP A 51 3.88 -5.63 -4.05
C TRP A 51 3.29 -4.22 -4.17
N GLY A 52 2.89 -3.65 -3.03
CA GLY A 52 2.59 -2.23 -2.81
C GLY A 52 1.36 -1.68 -3.51
N TRP A 53 1.21 -0.36 -3.44
CA TRP A 53 -0.03 0.39 -3.71
C TRP A 53 -0.49 0.38 -5.17
N ASN A 54 0.38 -0.01 -6.10
CA ASN A 54 0.08 -0.20 -7.52
C ASN A 54 0.39 -1.63 -7.98
N GLY A 55 0.45 -2.58 -7.05
CA GLY A 55 0.65 -3.99 -7.36
C GLY A 55 -0.65 -4.69 -7.75
N GLY A 56 -0.59 -5.53 -8.79
CA GLY A 56 -1.67 -6.44 -9.18
C GLY A 56 -3.05 -5.79 -9.28
N ARG A 57 -3.92 -6.13 -8.32
CA ARG A 57 -5.33 -5.70 -8.31
C ARG A 57 -5.63 -4.62 -7.28
N VAL A 58 -4.63 -4.09 -6.57
CA VAL A 58 -4.86 -3.21 -5.41
C VAL A 58 -5.71 -1.99 -5.78
N ARG A 59 -5.36 -1.26 -6.86
CA ARG A 59 -6.16 -0.10 -7.31
C ARG A 59 -7.50 -0.51 -7.93
N ALA A 60 -7.58 -1.68 -8.57
CA ALA A 60 -8.84 -2.21 -9.09
C ALA A 60 -9.84 -2.53 -7.95
N ILE A 61 -9.35 -3.10 -6.86
CA ILE A 61 -10.14 -3.36 -5.65
C ILE A 61 -10.57 -2.04 -5.03
N ALA A 62 -9.66 -1.06 -4.93
CA ALA A 62 -10.00 0.25 -4.39
C ALA A 62 -11.10 0.96 -5.19
N ASP A 63 -11.00 0.93 -6.50
CA ASP A 63 -12.00 1.51 -7.39
C ASP A 63 -13.34 0.77 -7.32
N GLY A 64 -13.31 -0.56 -7.37
CA GLY A 64 -14.52 -1.38 -7.25
C GLY A 64 -15.24 -1.17 -5.91
N LEU A 65 -14.51 -1.05 -4.81
CA LEU A 65 -15.09 -0.71 -3.50
C LEU A 65 -15.66 0.71 -3.48
N SER A 66 -15.04 1.65 -4.19
CA SER A 66 -15.61 2.99 -4.34
C SER A 66 -16.90 3.00 -5.13
N GLU A 67 -17.01 2.18 -6.17
CA GLU A 67 -18.27 1.97 -6.91
C GLU A 67 -19.37 1.36 -6.02
N GLN A 68 -19.01 0.57 -5.01
CA GLN A 68 -19.94 0.09 -3.98
C GLN A 68 -20.31 1.15 -2.92
N GLY A 69 -19.81 2.37 -3.05
CA GLY A 69 -20.20 3.49 -2.20
C GLY A 69 -19.28 3.78 -1.02
N TYR A 70 -18.04 3.29 -1.01
CA TYR A 70 -17.04 3.63 0.01
C TYR A 70 -16.06 4.70 -0.48
N LYS A 71 -15.51 5.52 0.42
CA LYS A 71 -14.30 6.28 0.12
C LYS A 71 -13.11 5.39 0.42
N VAL A 72 -12.23 5.18 -0.55
CA VAL A 72 -11.14 4.21 -0.42
C VAL A 72 -9.80 4.88 -0.57
N ALA A 73 -8.86 4.54 0.31
CA ALA A 73 -7.47 4.97 0.21
C ALA A 73 -6.54 3.74 0.25
N VAL A 74 -5.46 3.78 -0.53
CA VAL A 74 -4.36 2.82 -0.52
C VAL A 74 -3.09 3.57 -0.18
N GLY A 75 -2.41 3.18 0.89
CA GLY A 75 -1.19 3.85 1.32
C GLY A 75 0.06 3.33 0.62
N LYS A 76 0.96 4.26 0.27
CA LYS A 76 2.34 3.99 -0.12
C LYS A 76 3.19 3.76 1.13
N PHE A 77 3.48 2.51 1.49
CA PHE A 77 4.07 2.21 2.80
C PHE A 77 5.55 1.83 2.77
N LEU A 78 6.07 1.37 1.63
CA LEU A 78 7.49 1.07 1.44
C LEU A 78 8.23 2.37 1.11
N ALA A 79 8.40 3.21 2.14
CA ALA A 79 9.15 4.44 2.07
C ALA A 79 10.33 4.39 3.08
N PRO A 80 11.59 4.55 2.65
CA PRO A 80 12.03 4.83 1.28
C PRO A 80 11.80 3.64 0.33
N ALA A 81 11.66 3.95 -0.97
CA ALA A 81 11.48 2.94 -2.00
C ALA A 81 12.63 1.92 -1.95
N LEU A 82 12.27 0.63 -2.04
CA LEU A 82 13.24 -0.43 -2.24
C LEU A 82 13.58 -0.51 -3.74
N ASP A 83 14.86 -0.67 -4.06
CA ASP A 83 15.38 -0.58 -5.44
C ASP A 83 14.59 -1.47 -6.41
N GLY A 84 13.97 -0.88 -7.43
CA GLY A 84 13.20 -1.63 -8.44
C GLY A 84 11.72 -1.88 -8.14
N GLY A 85 11.19 -1.35 -7.03
CA GLY A 85 9.75 -1.38 -6.73
C GLY A 85 8.89 -0.54 -7.69
N THR A 86 7.70 -1.04 -8.04
CA THR A 86 6.73 -0.32 -8.90
C THR A 86 6.28 0.97 -8.24
N ASP A 87 6.31 2.09 -8.98
CA ASP A 87 5.94 3.43 -8.48
C ASP A 87 6.63 3.84 -7.16
N GLY A 88 7.81 3.25 -6.89
CA GLY A 88 8.57 3.46 -5.66
C GLY A 88 7.93 2.83 -4.41
N ASP A 89 7.05 1.84 -4.57
CA ASP A 89 6.37 1.12 -3.49
C ASP A 89 6.02 -0.29 -3.95
N ALA A 90 7.03 -1.17 -3.89
CA ALA A 90 6.94 -2.63 -3.98
C ALA A 90 8.32 -3.21 -3.63
N LEU A 91 8.39 -4.52 -3.42
CA LEU A 91 9.65 -5.24 -3.44
C LEU A 91 10.27 -5.27 -4.84
N PRO A 92 11.60 -5.43 -4.91
CA PRO A 92 12.31 -5.71 -6.16
C PRO A 92 11.73 -6.98 -6.85
N PRO A 93 11.61 -7.00 -8.19
CA PRO A 93 11.01 -8.13 -8.92
C PRO A 93 11.75 -9.46 -8.77
N ASP A 94 13.04 -9.43 -8.44
CA ASP A 94 13.88 -10.60 -8.20
C ASP A 94 13.73 -11.16 -6.77
N GLY A 95 13.04 -10.44 -5.89
CA GLY A 95 12.79 -10.83 -4.51
C GLY A 95 14.00 -10.73 -3.59
N ASP A 96 15.09 -10.08 -4.02
CA ASP A 96 16.26 -9.82 -3.18
C ASP A 96 16.10 -8.47 -2.48
N PHE A 97 15.76 -8.48 -1.19
CA PHE A 97 15.57 -7.26 -0.42
C PHE A 97 15.90 -7.45 1.06
N SER A 98 16.36 -6.38 1.71
CA SER A 98 16.55 -6.36 3.16
C SER A 98 15.27 -5.95 3.88
N MET A 99 14.94 -6.66 4.96
CA MET A 99 13.88 -6.26 5.90
C MET A 99 14.28 -5.07 6.81
N ASP A 100 15.49 -4.53 6.68
CA ASP A 100 15.98 -3.42 7.51
C ASP A 100 15.11 -2.15 7.42
N TRP A 101 14.34 -1.98 6.34
CA TRP A 101 13.39 -0.88 6.21
C TRP A 101 12.39 -0.82 7.39
N ILE A 102 11.97 -1.96 7.94
CA ILE A 102 11.04 -1.99 9.07
C ILE A 102 11.64 -1.38 10.34
N LYS A 103 12.98 -1.44 10.47
CA LYS A 103 13.71 -0.89 11.62
C LYS A 103 13.69 0.64 11.63
N GLN A 104 13.28 1.29 10.54
CA GLN A 104 13.08 2.74 10.46
C GLN A 104 11.84 3.21 11.24
N PHE A 105 10.97 2.29 11.65
CA PHE A 105 9.77 2.58 12.43
C PHE A 105 9.86 2.03 13.87
N PRO A 106 10.86 2.42 14.70
CA PRO A 106 10.97 1.92 16.06
C PRO A 106 9.76 2.34 16.89
N TRP A 107 9.21 1.39 17.65
CA TRP A 107 7.97 1.58 18.40
C TRP A 107 8.02 2.79 19.34
N GLU A 108 9.13 3.00 20.05
CA GLU A 108 9.26 4.14 20.97
C GLU A 108 9.13 5.50 20.26
N THR A 109 9.48 5.60 18.97
CA THR A 109 9.29 6.81 18.17
C THR A 109 7.86 6.94 17.64
N GLN A 110 7.19 5.82 17.34
CA GLN A 110 5.83 5.85 16.78
C GLN A 110 4.74 5.91 17.85
N ARG A 111 4.96 5.34 19.04
CA ARG A 111 3.97 5.25 20.14
C ARG A 111 3.31 6.61 20.44
N PRO A 112 4.05 7.72 20.65
CA PRO A 112 3.41 8.99 21.00
C PRO A 112 2.50 9.53 19.89
N LYS A 113 2.82 9.24 18.62
CA LYS A 113 2.01 9.66 17.46
C LYS A 113 0.71 8.87 17.37
N VAL A 114 0.78 7.56 17.61
CA VAL A 114 -0.40 6.68 17.64
C VAL A 114 -1.33 7.07 18.78
N GLU A 115 -0.77 7.31 19.97
CA GLU A 115 -1.55 7.73 21.14
C GLU A 115 -2.21 9.10 20.93
N ALA A 116 -1.50 10.06 20.34
CA ALA A 116 -2.08 11.35 19.98
C ALA A 116 -3.24 11.23 18.98
N GLY A 117 -3.12 10.32 18.00
CA GLY A 117 -4.19 10.06 17.02
C GLY A 117 -5.40 9.34 17.61
N ALA A 118 -5.23 8.48 18.61
CA ALA A 118 -6.33 7.79 19.28
C ALA A 118 -7.17 8.70 20.20
N ALA A 119 -6.63 9.87 20.57
CA ALA A 119 -7.29 10.85 21.41
C ALA A 119 -8.08 11.92 20.62
N ALA A 120 -8.02 11.90 19.28
CA ALA A 120 -8.70 12.82 18.38
C ALA A 120 -10.02 12.24 17.85
#